data_AF-A0ABD3N3W9-F1
#
_entry.id   AF-A0ABD3N3W9-F1
#
_cell.length_a   1.000
_cell.length_b   1.000
_cell.length_c   1.000
_cell.angle_alpha   90.00
_cell.angle_beta   90.00
_cell.angle_gamma   90.00
#
_symmetry.space_group_name_H-M   'P 1'
#
loop_
_entity.id
_entity.type
_entity.pdbx_description
1 polymer ?
#
loop_
_entity_poly.entity_id
_entity_poly.type
_entity_poly.pdbx_seq_one_letter_code
_entity_poly.pdbx_strand_id
1 'polypeptide(L)'
;MTSPTLIFGAILLAFSPTIFLLLHIIFPKPQLVILAVCAAFAYLLSALLSSLLWLIITKASGGGILNSALGTLFALAIPGVICQMILRCVYVMGYFKVESVIRKSVAKHEEETLAAAAYVNETGGDRGSNESNNTNDNSNNSRNDESPHAETNALQLQLNDISCSLASGCGYAVMHSLFLYGTLVASESGEANSYDIGGSYAGGGGSTGHGGTLYQESCGGMPSLLNSALIACMFSILDVMWMMLTFYGMRRRSSLRNNISTSTTTMQALLHGLLPCRGFDDSPSGGNASLVFVTLSHLAASLVLAPNAYEDGCKISLPLLGIIVLYVGSVLRGVYGYFLPEDQRRRIQGMQLGLRDVEQSHHVE
;
A
#
# COMPACT_ATOMS: atom_id res chain seq x y z
N MET A 1 32.50 20.82 -0.91
CA MET A 1 32.24 19.37 -0.76
C MET A 1 30.90 19.05 -0.05
N THR A 2 30.06 20.03 0.29
CA THR A 2 28.81 19.82 1.05
C THR A 2 27.59 19.46 0.19
N SER A 3 27.56 19.91 -1.06
CA SER A 3 26.43 19.71 -1.99
C SER A 3 26.08 18.23 -2.28
N PRO A 4 27.01 17.36 -2.73
CA PRO A 4 26.66 15.97 -3.07
C PRO A 4 26.24 15.14 -1.85
N THR A 5 26.84 15.42 -0.68
CA THR A 5 26.44 14.77 0.57
C THR A 5 25.02 15.14 0.98
N LEU A 6 24.64 16.41 0.81
CA LEU A 6 23.28 16.88 1.10
C LEU A 6 22.26 16.28 0.14
N ILE A 7 22.57 16.20 -1.16
CA ILE A 7 21.71 15.57 -2.16
C ILE A 7 21.50 14.09 -1.82
N PHE A 8 22.59 13.35 -1.58
CA PHE A 8 22.50 11.93 -1.25
C PHE A 8 21.76 11.68 0.07
N GLY A 9 22.03 12.49 1.10
CA GLY A 9 21.33 12.42 2.39
C GLY A 9 19.83 12.68 2.25
N ALA A 10 19.43 13.66 1.44
CA ALA A 10 18.04 13.97 1.19
C ALA A 10 17.33 12.90 0.34
N ILE A 11 18.01 12.32 -0.67
CA ILE A 11 17.50 11.16 -1.42
C ILE A 11 17.27 9.98 -0.47
N LEU A 12 18.26 9.64 0.35
CA LEU A 12 18.12 8.57 1.33
C LEU A 12 16.98 8.85 2.30
N LEU A 13 16.81 10.09 2.77
CA LEU A 13 15.72 10.46 3.66
C LEU A 13 14.34 10.32 2.99
N ALA A 14 14.20 10.83 1.76
CA ALA A 14 12.95 10.81 1.00
C ALA A 14 12.47 9.38 0.70
N PHE A 15 13.40 8.50 0.33
CA PHE A 15 13.11 7.12 -0.06
C PHE A 15 13.41 6.08 1.03
N SER A 16 13.86 6.49 2.22
CA SER A 16 14.20 5.56 3.32
C SER A 16 13.08 4.58 3.65
N PRO A 17 11.83 5.01 3.92
CA PRO A 17 10.78 4.05 4.31
C PRO A 17 10.45 3.08 3.18
N THR A 18 10.45 3.53 1.93
CA THR A 18 10.11 2.68 0.78
C THR A 18 11.24 1.71 0.44
N ILE A 19 12.50 2.16 0.44
CA ILE A 19 13.67 1.29 0.24
C ILE A 19 13.72 0.21 1.34
N PHE A 20 13.48 0.58 2.59
CA PHE A 20 13.47 -0.38 3.70
C PHE A 20 12.42 -1.47 3.49
N LEU A 21 11.17 -1.10 3.18
CA LEU A 21 10.08 -2.05 2.91
C LEU A 21 10.37 -2.91 1.68
N LEU A 22 10.91 -2.30 0.63
CA LEU A 22 11.18 -2.97 -0.64
C LEU A 22 12.29 -4.03 -0.50
N LEU A 23 13.37 -3.71 0.21
CA LEU A 23 14.47 -4.66 0.44
C LEU A 23 14.08 -5.79 1.40
N HIS A 24 13.39 -5.49 2.52
CA HIS A 24 13.14 -6.47 3.57
C HIS A 24 11.86 -7.29 3.37
N ILE A 25 10.82 -6.71 2.78
CA ILE A 25 9.50 -7.35 2.69
C ILE A 25 9.20 -7.80 1.26
N ILE A 26 9.51 -6.97 0.27
CA ILE A 26 9.06 -7.19 -1.11
C ILE A 26 10.03 -8.09 -1.89
N PHE A 27 11.32 -7.77 -1.90
CA PHE A 27 12.34 -8.52 -2.64
C PHE A 27 12.50 -10.00 -2.29
N PRO A 28 12.27 -10.46 -1.05
CA PRO A 28 12.28 -11.88 -0.75
C PRO A 28 11.21 -12.70 -1.49
N LYS A 29 10.17 -12.05 -2.06
CA LYS A 29 9.04 -12.73 -2.72
C LYS A 29 8.72 -12.10 -4.08
N PRO A 30 8.95 -12.79 -5.21
CA PRO A 30 8.73 -12.22 -6.55
C PRO A 30 7.27 -11.81 -6.80
N GLN A 31 6.31 -12.51 -6.19
CA GLN A 31 4.88 -12.18 -6.28
C GLN A 31 4.57 -10.79 -5.70
N LEU A 32 5.20 -10.41 -4.59
CA LEU A 32 5.03 -9.07 -3.99
C LEU A 32 5.65 -7.99 -4.86
N VAL A 33 6.77 -8.28 -5.54
CA VAL A 33 7.40 -7.36 -6.50
C VAL A 33 6.44 -7.04 -7.64
N ILE A 34 5.80 -8.05 -8.22
CA ILE A 34 4.81 -7.86 -9.31
C ILE A 34 3.67 -6.97 -8.84
N LEU A 35 3.11 -7.24 -7.65
CA LEU A 35 2.05 -6.41 -7.07
C LEU A 35 2.47 -4.96 -6.86
N ALA A 36 3.67 -4.73 -6.33
CA ALA A 36 4.22 -3.39 -6.15
C ALA A 36 4.35 -2.64 -7.49
N VAL A 37 4.88 -3.29 -8.53
CA VAL A 37 5.00 -2.70 -9.88
C VAL A 37 3.62 -2.39 -10.48
N CYS A 38 2.63 -3.29 -10.33
CA CYS A 38 1.27 -3.03 -10.79
C CYS A 38 0.62 -1.85 -10.05
N ALA A 39 0.86 -1.71 -8.74
CA ALA A 39 0.36 -0.56 -7.96
C ALA A 39 1.04 0.75 -8.40
N ALA A 40 2.35 0.70 -8.68
CA ALA A 40 3.10 1.81 -9.25
C ALA A 40 2.50 2.27 -10.59
N PHE A 41 2.16 1.33 -11.47
CA PHE A 41 1.48 1.62 -12.73
C PHE A 41 0.08 2.21 -12.52
N ALA A 42 -0.69 1.69 -11.55
CA ALA A 42 -2.00 2.25 -11.21
C ALA A 42 -1.89 3.69 -10.70
N TYR A 43 -0.83 4.04 -9.97
CA TYR A 43 -0.53 5.43 -9.60
C TYR A 43 -0.31 6.29 -10.84
N LEU A 44 0.52 5.86 -11.80
CA LEU A 44 0.77 6.61 -13.04
C LEU A 44 -0.50 6.88 -13.81
N LEU A 45 -1.40 5.90 -13.92
CA LEU A 45 -2.71 6.08 -14.54
C LEU A 45 -3.56 7.11 -13.79
N SER A 46 -3.52 7.10 -12.46
CA SER A 46 -4.24 8.08 -11.65
C SER A 46 -3.70 9.51 -11.80
N ALA A 47 -2.37 9.65 -11.90
CA ALA A 47 -1.72 10.93 -12.15
C ALA A 47 -2.06 11.46 -13.56
N LEU A 48 -2.06 10.57 -14.56
CA LEU A 48 -2.47 10.91 -15.92
C LEU A 48 -3.93 11.39 -15.97
N LEU A 49 -4.86 10.66 -15.36
CA LEU A 49 -6.27 11.04 -15.30
C LEU A 49 -6.48 12.36 -14.53
N SER A 50 -5.76 12.58 -13.43
CA SER A 50 -5.77 13.85 -12.71
C SER A 50 -5.30 15.00 -13.60
N SER A 51 -4.22 14.81 -14.37
CA SER A 51 -3.73 15.81 -15.32
C SER A 51 -4.73 16.11 -16.43
N LEU A 52 -5.42 15.09 -16.96
CA LEU A 52 -6.46 15.25 -17.97
C LEU A 52 -7.67 16.02 -17.44
N LEU A 53 -8.13 15.69 -16.22
CA LEU A 53 -9.21 16.40 -15.55
C LEU A 53 -8.87 17.88 -15.34
N TRP A 54 -7.63 18.18 -14.93
CA TRP A 54 -7.16 19.55 -14.79
C TRP A 54 -7.22 20.33 -16.12
N LEU A 55 -6.77 19.74 -17.22
CA LEU A 55 -6.85 20.36 -18.54
C LEU A 55 -8.30 20.63 -18.98
N ILE A 56 -9.23 19.72 -18.67
CA ILE A 56 -10.65 19.91 -18.98
C ILE A 56 -11.23 21.05 -18.13
N ILE A 57 -10.95 21.08 -16.82
CA ILE A 57 -11.46 22.10 -15.90
C ILE A 57 -10.95 23.49 -16.28
N THR A 58 -9.66 23.62 -16.59
CA THR A 58 -9.05 24.91 -16.98
C THR A 58 -9.63 25.45 -18.28
N LYS A 59 -9.93 24.58 -19.26
CA LYS A 59 -10.60 24.97 -20.51
C LYS A 59 -12.08 25.31 -20.31
N ALA A 60 -12.80 24.52 -19.52
CA ALA A 60 -14.24 24.69 -19.29
C ALA A 60 -14.57 25.90 -18.41
N SER A 61 -13.75 26.21 -17.41
CA SER A 61 -13.99 27.30 -16.46
C SER A 61 -13.73 28.70 -17.04
N GLY A 62 -13.21 28.81 -18.27
CA GLY A 62 -12.92 30.10 -18.91
C GLY A 62 -11.99 31.02 -18.08
N GLY A 63 -11.19 30.46 -17.16
CA GLY A 63 -10.32 31.21 -16.24
C GLY A 63 -11.00 31.81 -14.99
N GLY A 64 -12.33 31.80 -14.88
CA GLY A 64 -13.06 32.57 -13.85
C GLY A 64 -12.94 32.07 -12.40
N ILE A 65 -12.76 30.75 -12.18
CA ILE A 65 -12.65 30.16 -10.82
C ILE A 65 -11.24 30.34 -10.22
N LEU A 66 -10.24 30.67 -11.04
CA LEU A 66 -8.81 30.71 -10.67
C LEU A 66 -8.35 32.03 -10.05
N ASN A 67 -9.25 32.99 -9.82
CA ASN A 67 -8.88 34.33 -9.36
C ASN A 67 -8.39 34.40 -7.89
N SER A 68 -8.53 33.31 -7.13
CA SER A 68 -7.96 33.20 -5.78
C SER A 68 -6.94 32.06 -5.72
N ALA A 69 -5.80 32.30 -5.07
CA ALA A 69 -4.78 31.29 -4.82
C ALA A 69 -5.38 30.07 -4.10
N LEU A 70 -6.27 30.32 -3.13
CA LEU A 70 -7.01 29.30 -2.40
C LEU A 70 -7.92 28.48 -3.34
N GLY A 71 -8.68 29.15 -4.21
CA GLY A 71 -9.57 28.49 -5.18
C GLY A 71 -8.80 27.60 -6.15
N THR A 72 -7.62 28.04 -6.59
CA THR A 72 -6.72 27.24 -7.45
C THR A 72 -6.22 25.99 -6.72
N LEU A 73 -5.82 26.11 -5.45
CA LEU A 73 -5.39 24.98 -4.63
C LEU A 73 -6.50 23.94 -4.44
N PHE A 74 -7.72 24.38 -4.10
CA PHE A 74 -8.86 23.46 -3.98
C PHE A 74 -9.23 22.82 -5.32
N ALA A 75 -9.18 23.59 -6.41
CA ALA A 75 -9.45 23.10 -7.76
C ALA A 75 -8.42 22.08 -8.25
N LEU A 76 -7.17 22.13 -7.76
CA LEU A 76 -6.12 21.16 -8.06
C LEU A 76 -6.20 19.93 -7.13
N ALA A 77 -6.27 20.17 -5.83
CA ALA A 77 -6.16 19.13 -4.81
C ALA A 77 -7.36 18.17 -4.84
N ILE A 78 -8.59 18.70 -4.94
CA ILE A 78 -9.80 17.87 -4.84
C ILE A 78 -9.89 16.86 -5.99
N PRO A 79 -9.81 17.25 -7.28
CA PRO A 79 -9.89 16.29 -8.38
C PRO A 79 -8.74 15.28 -8.36
N GLY A 80 -7.53 15.72 -7.99
CA GLY A 80 -6.37 14.84 -7.88
C GLY A 80 -6.55 13.77 -6.82
N VAL A 81 -6.94 14.15 -5.61
CA VAL A 81 -7.19 13.21 -4.50
C VAL A 81 -8.33 12.25 -4.84
N ILE A 82 -9.43 12.75 -5.42
CA ILE A 82 -10.56 11.90 -5.83
C ILE A 82 -10.13 10.90 -6.90
N CYS A 83 -9.42 11.34 -7.93
CA CYS A 83 -8.96 10.46 -9.01
C CYS A 83 -8.00 9.39 -8.48
N GLN A 84 -7.02 9.78 -7.67
CA GLN A 84 -6.10 8.87 -7.01
C GLN A 84 -6.84 7.86 -6.13
N MET A 85 -7.87 8.30 -5.38
CA MET A 85 -8.66 7.41 -4.54
C MET A 85 -9.50 6.40 -5.33
N ILE A 86 -10.14 6.84 -6.42
CA ILE A 86 -10.89 5.96 -7.32
C ILE A 86 -9.96 4.89 -7.90
N LEU A 87 -8.78 5.27 -8.39
CA LEU A 87 -7.83 4.32 -8.97
C LEU A 87 -7.24 3.36 -7.93
N ARG A 88 -6.97 3.82 -6.69
CA ARG A 88 -6.62 2.93 -5.58
C ARG A 88 -7.73 1.88 -5.35
N CYS A 89 -8.99 2.31 -5.31
CA CYS A 89 -10.12 1.39 -5.12
C CYS A 89 -10.26 0.40 -6.29
N VAL A 90 -10.16 0.87 -7.54
CA VAL A 90 -10.23 0.01 -8.75
C VAL A 90 -9.11 -1.01 -8.77
N TYR A 91 -7.88 -0.59 -8.44
CA TYR A 91 -6.73 -1.49 -8.32
C TYR A 91 -7.00 -2.61 -7.30
N VAL A 92 -7.45 -2.26 -6.09
CA VAL A 92 -7.76 -3.24 -5.03
C VAL A 92 -8.92 -4.15 -5.42
N MET A 93 -9.94 -3.64 -6.12
CA MET A 93 -11.00 -4.49 -6.69
C MET A 93 -10.47 -5.48 -7.72
N GLY A 94 -9.55 -5.03 -8.58
CA GLY A 94 -8.87 -5.89 -9.55
C GLY A 94 -8.08 -6.99 -8.87
N TYR A 95 -7.32 -6.64 -7.82
CA TYR A 95 -6.59 -7.59 -6.99
C TYR A 95 -7.50 -8.68 -6.43
N PHE A 96 -8.60 -8.33 -5.74
CA PHE A 96 -9.50 -9.33 -5.17
C PHE A 96 -10.20 -10.21 -6.21
N LYS A 97 -10.49 -9.65 -7.40
CA LYS A 97 -11.00 -10.47 -8.52
C LYS A 97 -9.98 -11.51 -8.95
N VAL A 98 -8.73 -11.09 -9.18
CA VAL A 98 -7.65 -12.01 -9.56
C VAL A 98 -7.41 -13.06 -8.47
N GLU A 99 -7.37 -12.64 -7.20
CA GLU A 99 -7.25 -13.56 -6.06
C GLU A 99 -8.38 -14.61 -6.08
N SER A 100 -9.63 -14.20 -6.31
CA SER A 100 -10.76 -15.13 -6.37
C SER A 100 -10.66 -16.14 -7.52
N VAL A 101 -10.11 -15.72 -8.66
CA VAL A 101 -9.88 -16.60 -9.83
C VAL A 101 -8.78 -17.60 -9.52
N ILE A 102 -7.67 -17.14 -8.93
CA ILE A 102 -6.55 -18.00 -8.55
C ILE A 102 -7.00 -19.04 -7.52
N ARG A 103 -7.77 -18.64 -6.50
CA ARG A 103 -8.30 -19.58 -5.50
C ARG A 103 -9.18 -20.66 -6.13
N LYS A 104 -10.04 -20.28 -7.08
CA LYS A 104 -10.88 -21.23 -7.82
C LYS A 104 -10.07 -22.17 -8.71
N SER A 105 -9.04 -21.67 -9.40
CA SER A 105 -8.19 -22.52 -10.24
C SER A 105 -7.35 -23.49 -9.41
N VAL A 106 -6.85 -23.06 -8.25
CA VAL A 106 -6.10 -23.93 -7.33
C VAL A 106 -6.99 -25.03 -6.78
N ALA A 107 -8.19 -24.68 -6.28
CA ALA A 107 -9.14 -25.67 -5.76
C ALA A 107 -9.53 -26.72 -6.82
N LYS A 108 -9.75 -26.28 -8.06
CA LYS A 108 -10.05 -27.20 -9.17
C LYS A 108 -8.87 -28.15 -9.47
N HIS A 109 -7.63 -27.65 -9.46
CA HIS A 109 -6.46 -28.48 -9.69
C HIS A 109 -6.23 -29.49 -8.55
N GLU A 110 -6.53 -29.12 -7.31
CA GLU A 110 -6.48 -30.03 -6.16
C GLU A 110 -7.50 -31.17 -6.30
N GLU A 111 -8.74 -30.88 -6.74
CA GLU A 111 -9.77 -31.88 -7.00
C GLU A 111 -9.34 -32.85 -8.12
N GLU A 112 -8.80 -32.34 -9.22
CA GLU A 112 -8.29 -33.16 -10.33
C GLU A 112 -7.12 -34.07 -9.91
N THR A 113 -6.23 -33.56 -9.05
CA THR A 113 -5.08 -34.33 -8.52
C THR A 113 -5.54 -35.44 -7.57
N LEU A 114 -6.50 -35.15 -6.69
CA LEU A 114 -7.10 -36.14 -5.79
C LEU A 114 -7.85 -37.25 -6.55
N ALA A 115 -8.61 -36.87 -7.58
CA ALA A 115 -9.30 -37.84 -8.44
C ALA A 115 -8.32 -38.74 -9.19
N ALA A 116 -7.21 -38.20 -9.69
CA ALA A 116 -6.17 -38.99 -10.35
C ALA A 116 -5.46 -39.95 -9.38
N ALA A 117 -5.20 -39.53 -8.15
CA ALA A 117 -4.59 -40.38 -7.12
C ALA A 117 -5.52 -41.54 -6.70
N ALA A 118 -6.83 -41.27 -6.57
CA ALA A 118 -7.83 -42.31 -6.28
C ALA A 118 -7.88 -43.39 -7.38
N TYR A 119 -7.83 -42.97 -8.65
CA TYR A 119 -7.84 -43.90 -9.78
C TYR A 119 -6.64 -44.85 -9.80
N VAL A 120 -5.43 -44.37 -9.47
CA VAL A 120 -4.20 -45.19 -9.43
C VAL A 120 -4.25 -46.25 -8.32
N ASN A 121 -4.80 -45.90 -7.15
CA ASN A 121 -4.93 -46.86 -6.04
C ASN A 121 -5.92 -47.99 -6.36
N GLU A 122 -7.00 -47.71 -7.11
CA GLU A 122 -7.95 -48.74 -7.51
C GLU A 122 -7.38 -49.69 -8.58
N THR A 123 -6.51 -49.20 -9.48
CA THR A 123 -5.94 -50.05 -10.56
C THR A 123 -4.67 -50.82 -10.15
N GLY A 124 -4.03 -50.47 -9.03
CA GLY A 124 -2.85 -51.16 -8.50
C GLY A 124 -3.12 -52.32 -7.52
N GLY A 125 -4.37 -52.52 -7.09
CA GLY A 125 -4.74 -53.45 -6.01
C GLY A 125 -5.00 -54.90 -6.41
N ASP A 126 -4.96 -55.27 -7.69
CA ASP A 126 -5.43 -56.58 -8.16
C ASP A 126 -4.35 -57.38 -8.93
N ARG A 127 -3.17 -57.54 -8.33
CA ARG A 127 -2.17 -58.50 -8.82
C ARG A 127 -1.29 -59.07 -7.71
N GLY A 128 -1.74 -60.19 -7.12
CA GLY A 128 -0.85 -61.13 -6.44
C GLY A 128 -1.34 -61.65 -5.09
N SER A 129 -2.30 -62.57 -5.11
CA SER A 129 -2.44 -63.56 -4.05
C SER A 129 -1.24 -64.53 -4.06
N ASN A 130 -0.84 -64.97 -2.86
CA ASN A 130 0.15 -66.00 -2.52
C ASN A 130 1.65 -65.65 -2.70
N GLU A 131 2.29 -65.24 -1.60
CA GLU A 131 3.40 -66.05 -1.07
C GLU A 131 3.57 -65.82 0.44
N SER A 132 3.38 -66.91 1.20
CA SER A 132 3.73 -66.98 2.61
C SER A 132 5.25 -67.12 2.73
N ASN A 133 5.92 -66.22 3.45
CA ASN A 133 6.90 -66.60 4.48
C ASN A 133 7.52 -65.38 5.18
N ASN A 134 7.48 -65.45 6.51
CA ASN A 134 8.42 -64.89 7.48
C ASN A 134 9.51 -63.97 6.94
N THR A 135 9.41 -62.66 7.21
CA THR A 135 10.58 -61.89 7.63
C THR A 135 10.14 -60.73 8.52
N ASN A 136 10.61 -60.76 9.77
CA ASN A 136 10.65 -59.61 10.67
C ASN A 136 11.59 -58.57 10.04
N ASP A 137 11.07 -57.67 9.21
CA ASP A 137 11.80 -56.47 8.84
C ASP A 137 11.06 -55.24 9.34
N ASN A 138 11.64 -54.71 10.41
CA ASN A 138 11.32 -53.47 11.08
C ASN A 138 11.73 -52.30 10.17
N SER A 139 11.11 -52.15 9.00
CA SER A 139 11.37 -51.03 8.11
C SER A 139 10.42 -49.89 8.46
N ASN A 140 10.89 -49.01 9.36
CA ASN A 140 10.39 -47.65 9.56
C ASN A 140 10.61 -46.80 8.30
N ASN A 141 10.03 -47.21 7.17
CA ASN A 141 9.91 -46.37 5.99
C ASN A 141 8.64 -45.55 6.14
N SER A 142 8.71 -44.52 6.98
CA SER A 142 7.93 -43.30 6.77
C SER A 142 8.27 -42.81 5.36
N ARG A 143 7.53 -43.29 4.37
CA ARG A 143 7.39 -42.58 3.11
C ARG A 143 6.96 -41.17 3.49
N ASN A 144 7.87 -40.24 3.27
CA ASN A 144 7.55 -38.83 3.17
C ASN A 144 6.58 -38.69 2.00
N ASP A 145 5.31 -38.98 2.22
CA ASP A 145 4.22 -38.40 1.45
C ASP A 145 4.25 -36.91 1.79
N GLU A 146 5.19 -36.19 1.17
CA GLU A 146 5.10 -34.75 0.99
C GLU A 146 3.82 -34.51 0.19
N SER A 147 2.70 -34.43 0.92
CA SER A 147 1.41 -34.26 0.27
C SER A 147 1.49 -32.95 -0.52
N PRO A 148 1.05 -32.93 -1.80
CA PRO A 148 0.97 -31.70 -2.60
C PRO A 148 0.12 -30.61 -1.92
N HIS A 149 -0.68 -30.98 -0.92
CA HIS A 149 -1.44 -30.07 -0.05
C HIS A 149 -0.57 -29.23 0.90
N ALA A 150 0.65 -29.64 1.25
CA ALA A 150 1.53 -28.83 2.10
C ALA A 150 2.08 -27.64 1.33
N GLU A 151 2.42 -27.83 0.05
CA GLU A 151 2.98 -26.80 -0.81
C GLU A 151 1.93 -25.77 -1.25
N THR A 152 0.71 -26.20 -1.61
CA THR A 152 -0.38 -25.26 -1.96
C THR A 152 -0.87 -24.46 -0.76
N ASN A 153 -0.98 -25.08 0.42
CA ASN A 153 -1.31 -24.37 1.66
C ASN A 153 -0.17 -23.44 2.10
N ALA A 154 1.10 -23.79 1.87
CA ALA A 154 2.24 -22.91 2.13
C ALA A 154 2.22 -21.68 1.20
N LEU A 155 1.90 -21.86 -0.09
CA LEU A 155 1.76 -20.76 -1.05
C LEU A 155 0.55 -19.86 -0.72
N GLN A 156 -0.57 -20.42 -0.27
CA GLN A 156 -1.73 -19.65 0.17
C GLN A 156 -1.51 -18.92 1.50
N LEU A 157 -0.74 -19.49 2.43
CA LEU A 157 -0.32 -18.80 3.66
C LEU A 157 0.68 -17.68 3.39
N GLN A 158 1.43 -17.74 2.28
CA GLN A 158 2.47 -16.78 1.96
C GLN A 158 1.96 -15.44 1.38
N LEU A 159 0.77 -15.40 0.76
CA LEU A 159 0.07 -14.17 0.37
C LEU A 159 -0.90 -13.73 1.47
N ASN A 160 -0.35 -13.18 2.55
CA ASN A 160 -1.16 -12.48 3.53
C ASN A 160 -1.64 -11.14 2.93
N ASP A 161 -2.92 -10.79 3.09
CA ASP A 161 -3.49 -9.49 2.66
C ASP A 161 -2.68 -8.30 3.21
N ILE A 162 -2.08 -8.45 4.39
CA ILE A 162 -1.16 -7.44 4.96
C ILE A 162 0.08 -7.27 4.07
N SER A 163 0.72 -8.37 3.65
CA SER A 163 1.91 -8.31 2.81
C SER A 163 1.60 -7.76 1.41
N CYS A 164 0.45 -8.13 0.84
CA CYS A 164 0.01 -7.63 -0.46
C CYS A 164 -0.34 -6.14 -0.40
N SER A 165 -1.01 -5.69 0.66
CA SER A 165 -1.34 -4.28 0.85
C SER A 165 -0.11 -3.41 1.14
N LEU A 166 0.85 -3.91 1.92
CA LEU A 166 2.15 -3.26 2.14
C LEU A 166 2.95 -3.14 0.83
N ALA A 167 3.05 -4.23 0.05
CA ALA A 167 3.76 -4.21 -1.23
C ALA A 167 3.12 -3.25 -2.23
N SER A 168 1.79 -3.30 -2.35
CA SER A 168 1.02 -2.37 -3.19
C SER A 168 1.19 -0.92 -2.75
N GLY A 169 1.14 -0.68 -1.43
CA GLY A 169 1.33 0.66 -0.85
C GLY A 169 2.73 1.18 -1.10
N CYS A 170 3.75 0.34 -1.00
CA CYS A 170 5.13 0.69 -1.29
C CYS A 170 5.33 1.07 -2.76
N GLY A 171 4.75 0.31 -3.71
CA GLY A 171 4.81 0.63 -5.13
C GLY A 171 4.15 1.99 -5.45
N TYR A 172 3.01 2.25 -4.83
CA TYR A 172 2.29 3.53 -4.93
C TYR A 172 3.13 4.68 -4.35
N ALA A 173 3.67 4.51 -3.14
CA ALA A 173 4.50 5.47 -2.43
C ALA A 173 5.78 5.84 -3.20
N VAL A 174 6.47 4.84 -3.78
CA VAL A 174 7.69 5.07 -4.58
C VAL A 174 7.40 5.99 -5.76
N MET A 175 6.33 5.72 -6.52
CA MET A 175 5.98 6.58 -7.65
C MET A 175 5.53 7.96 -7.22
N HIS A 176 4.75 8.07 -6.13
CA HIS A 176 4.35 9.38 -5.62
C HIS A 176 5.55 10.23 -5.20
N SER A 177 6.48 9.65 -4.44
CA SER A 177 7.73 10.32 -4.06
C SER A 177 8.63 10.64 -5.25
N LEU A 178 8.70 9.77 -6.27
CA LEU A 178 9.45 10.08 -7.49
C LEU A 178 8.87 11.29 -8.23
N PHE A 179 7.55 11.43 -8.33
CA PHE A 179 6.93 12.59 -8.96
C PHE A 179 7.10 13.87 -8.13
N LEU A 180 6.94 13.78 -6.81
CA LEU A 180 7.01 14.92 -5.91
C LEU A 180 8.44 15.44 -5.73
N TYR A 181 9.40 14.53 -5.54
CA TYR A 181 10.78 14.87 -5.17
C TYR A 181 11.78 14.66 -6.31
N GLY A 182 11.57 13.67 -7.19
CA GLY A 182 12.52 13.34 -8.24
C GLY A 182 12.73 14.46 -9.26
N THR A 183 11.68 15.22 -9.59
CA THR A 183 11.78 16.40 -10.46
C THR A 183 12.64 17.52 -9.87
N LEU A 184 12.52 17.74 -8.55
CA LEU A 184 13.36 18.71 -7.83
C LEU A 184 14.81 18.26 -7.75
N VAL A 185 15.05 16.98 -7.44
CA VAL A 185 16.42 16.42 -7.44
C VAL A 185 17.06 16.56 -8.81
N ALA A 186 16.33 16.24 -9.89
CA ALA A 186 16.83 16.38 -11.25
C ALA A 186 17.24 17.84 -11.55
N SER A 187 16.39 18.81 -11.16
CA SER A 187 16.67 20.24 -11.34
C SER A 187 17.89 20.74 -10.55
N GLU A 188 18.14 20.18 -9.37
CA GLU A 188 19.27 20.57 -8.50
C GLU A 188 20.56 19.79 -8.79
N SER A 189 20.44 18.62 -9.43
CA SER A 189 21.58 17.77 -9.83
C SER A 189 22.24 18.18 -11.13
N GLY A 190 21.68 19.17 -11.85
CA GLY A 190 22.26 19.72 -13.08
C GLY A 190 23.66 20.25 -12.83
N GLU A 191 24.64 19.62 -13.46
CA GLU A 191 26.05 19.85 -13.18
C GLU A 191 26.52 21.23 -13.65
N ALA A 192 27.20 21.95 -12.74
CA ALA A 192 27.94 23.19 -12.99
C ALA A 192 29.23 22.95 -13.83
N ASN A 193 29.17 22.07 -14.84
CA ASN A 193 30.28 21.75 -15.75
C ASN A 193 30.23 22.58 -17.04
N SER A 194 29.81 23.84 -16.96
CA SER A 194 30.18 24.83 -17.97
C SER A 194 31.41 25.58 -17.48
N TYR A 195 32.57 24.93 -17.57
CA TYR A 195 33.84 25.65 -17.73
C TYR A 195 33.97 25.97 -19.22
N ASP A 196 33.08 26.82 -19.74
CA ASP A 196 33.23 27.33 -21.10
C ASP A 196 34.05 28.61 -21.03
N ILE A 197 35.31 28.50 -21.44
CA ILE A 197 36.21 29.61 -21.68
C ILE A 197 35.66 30.35 -22.90
N GLY A 198 34.72 31.27 -22.67
CA GLY A 198 34.22 32.19 -23.68
C GLY A 198 33.02 31.68 -24.46
N GLY A 199 31.83 31.82 -23.89
CA GLY A 199 30.59 31.53 -24.61
C GLY A 199 29.38 32.10 -23.89
N SER A 200 29.05 33.34 -24.20
CA SER A 200 27.82 34.00 -23.75
C SER A 200 26.60 33.28 -24.34
N TYR A 201 26.03 32.31 -23.62
CA TYR A 201 24.67 31.84 -23.85
C TYR A 201 23.81 32.07 -22.61
N ALA A 202 23.00 33.11 -22.72
CA ALA A 202 21.82 33.36 -21.92
C ALA A 202 20.78 32.26 -22.18
N GLY A 203 20.23 31.68 -21.12
CA GLY A 203 19.11 30.74 -21.26
C GLY A 203 18.72 30.01 -19.98
N GLY A 204 18.08 30.71 -19.04
CA GLY A 204 17.14 30.10 -18.08
C GLY A 204 17.60 29.98 -16.63
N GLY A 205 17.31 31.01 -15.83
CA GLY A 205 16.82 30.81 -14.46
C GLY A 205 17.83 30.54 -13.33
N GLY A 206 18.74 31.48 -13.06
CA GLY A 206 18.85 32.06 -11.71
C GLY A 206 19.28 31.22 -10.50
N SER A 207 19.96 30.08 -10.63
CA SER A 207 20.67 29.47 -9.49
C SER A 207 22.17 29.76 -9.56
N THR A 208 22.66 30.58 -8.64
CA THR A 208 24.05 31.03 -8.53
C THR A 208 24.98 29.90 -8.06
N GLY A 209 25.23 28.94 -8.95
CA GLY A 209 26.48 28.15 -8.98
C GLY A 209 26.78 27.19 -7.82
N HIS A 210 25.88 26.98 -6.87
CA HIS A 210 26.03 25.95 -5.81
C HIS A 210 24.81 25.03 -5.84
N GLY A 211 24.89 23.93 -6.60
CA GLY A 211 23.81 22.94 -6.68
C GLY A 211 23.42 22.44 -5.28
N GLY A 212 22.12 22.25 -5.02
CA GLY A 212 21.61 21.67 -3.78
C GLY A 212 21.41 22.64 -2.61
N THR A 213 21.66 23.94 -2.77
CA THR A 213 21.41 24.96 -1.71
C THR A 213 20.37 25.99 -2.12
N LEU A 214 19.35 25.59 -2.89
CA LEU A 214 18.23 26.49 -3.17
C LEU A 214 17.38 26.66 -1.90
N TYR A 215 17.42 27.86 -1.34
CA TYR A 215 16.54 28.27 -0.25
C TYR A 215 15.27 28.87 -0.85
N GLN A 216 14.12 28.37 -0.44
CA GLN A 216 12.82 28.96 -0.77
C GLN A 216 12.43 29.95 0.33
N GLU A 217 11.73 31.02 -0.05
CA GLU A 217 11.17 31.99 0.90
C GLU A 217 10.19 31.33 1.89
N SER A 218 9.58 30.20 1.50
CA SER A 218 8.74 29.36 2.35
C SER A 218 9.47 28.78 3.57
N CYS A 219 10.80 28.70 3.53
CA CYS A 219 11.61 28.11 4.59
C CYS A 219 13.04 28.65 4.59
N GLY A 220 13.25 29.91 5.00
CA GLY A 220 14.59 30.52 5.00
C GLY A 220 15.62 29.79 5.85
N GLY A 221 15.19 28.98 6.83
CA GLY A 221 16.07 28.21 7.71
C GLY A 221 16.46 26.81 7.20
N MET A 222 15.88 26.31 6.10
CA MET A 222 16.13 24.94 5.63
C MET A 222 16.23 24.86 4.11
N PRO A 223 17.19 24.09 3.54
CA PRO A 223 17.27 23.87 2.11
C PRO A 223 15.97 23.27 1.57
N SER A 224 15.49 23.77 0.42
CA SER A 224 14.24 23.30 -0.20
C SER A 224 14.29 21.81 -0.50
N LEU A 225 15.47 21.29 -0.88
CA LEU A 225 15.72 19.87 -1.12
C LEU A 225 15.44 19.02 0.13
N LEU A 226 15.87 19.47 1.31
CA LEU A 226 15.60 18.78 2.58
C LEU A 226 14.12 18.85 2.96
N ASN A 227 13.46 19.99 2.71
CA ASN A 227 12.03 20.17 2.99
C ASN A 227 11.18 19.22 2.15
N SER A 228 11.44 19.18 0.85
CA SER A 228 10.75 18.30 -0.08
C SER A 228 11.06 16.83 0.21
N ALA A 229 12.27 16.49 0.64
CA ALA A 229 12.61 15.13 1.08
C ALA A 229 11.80 14.69 2.31
N LEU A 230 11.64 15.57 3.31
CA LEU A 230 10.81 15.30 4.49
C LEU A 230 9.34 15.12 4.12
N ILE A 231 8.80 16.00 3.26
CA ILE A 231 7.43 15.88 2.76
C ILE A 231 7.25 14.56 2.00
N ALA A 232 8.17 14.21 1.09
CA ALA A 232 8.13 12.97 0.34
C ALA A 232 8.19 11.73 1.24
N CYS A 233 9.03 11.76 2.28
CA CYS A 233 9.11 10.69 3.28
C CYS A 233 7.78 10.49 4.01
N MET A 234 7.14 11.58 4.46
CA MET A 234 5.85 11.53 5.15
C MET A 234 4.71 11.04 4.23
N PHE A 235 4.66 11.53 2.99
CA PHE A 235 3.69 11.04 1.99
C PHE A 235 3.92 9.57 1.63
N SER A 236 5.18 9.13 1.52
CA SER A 236 5.50 7.72 1.32
C SER A 236 4.93 6.83 2.43
N ILE A 237 5.08 7.23 3.70
CA ILE A 237 4.52 6.50 4.84
C ILE A 237 2.98 6.51 4.77
N LEU A 238 2.38 7.68 4.50
CA LEU A 238 0.93 7.82 4.35
C LEU A 238 0.36 6.96 3.23
N ASP A 239 1.01 6.89 2.07
CA ASP A 239 0.56 6.07 0.94
C ASP A 239 0.51 4.59 1.28
N VAL A 240 1.51 4.09 2.02
CA VAL A 240 1.51 2.72 2.52
C VAL A 240 0.31 2.51 3.46
N MET A 241 0.10 3.41 4.42
CA MET A 241 -1.00 3.31 5.39
C MET A 241 -2.38 3.43 4.72
N TRP A 242 -2.55 4.36 3.79
CA TRP A 242 -3.79 4.54 3.02
C TRP A 242 -4.08 3.33 2.15
N MET A 243 -3.07 2.73 1.53
CA MET A 243 -3.26 1.50 0.75
C MET A 243 -3.72 0.36 1.67
N MET A 244 -3.09 0.18 2.83
CA MET A 244 -3.54 -0.81 3.83
C MET A 244 -5.02 -0.58 4.23
N LEU A 245 -5.38 0.64 4.61
CA LEU A 245 -6.75 1.00 4.98
C LEU A 245 -7.75 0.83 3.83
N THR A 246 -7.30 1.00 2.58
CA THR A 246 -8.10 0.76 1.37
C THR A 246 -8.34 -0.73 1.17
N PHE A 247 -7.32 -1.58 1.29
CA PHE A 247 -7.46 -3.04 1.27
C PHE A 247 -8.46 -3.51 2.33
N TYR A 248 -8.31 -3.03 3.56
CA TYR A 248 -9.24 -3.28 4.66
C TYR A 248 -10.68 -2.88 4.32
N GLY A 249 -10.89 -1.64 3.86
CA GLY A 249 -12.22 -1.12 3.53
C GLY A 249 -12.89 -1.89 2.39
N MET A 250 -12.13 -2.21 1.35
CA MET A 250 -12.61 -2.91 0.17
C MET A 250 -12.91 -4.39 0.42
N ARG A 251 -12.10 -5.08 1.25
CA ARG A 251 -12.34 -6.49 1.63
C ARG A 251 -13.71 -6.63 2.29
N ARG A 252 -14.00 -5.77 3.27
CA ARG A 252 -15.28 -5.76 4.00
C ARG A 252 -16.46 -5.45 3.10
N ARG A 253 -16.30 -4.49 2.19
CA ARG A 253 -17.34 -4.16 1.21
C ARG A 253 -17.60 -5.31 0.23
N SER A 254 -16.56 -6.01 -0.21
CA SER A 254 -16.69 -7.13 -1.14
C SER A 254 -17.43 -8.32 -0.51
N SER A 255 -17.23 -8.57 0.79
CA SER A 255 -17.95 -9.62 1.53
C SER A 255 -19.48 -9.40 1.51
N LEU A 256 -19.93 -8.14 1.54
CA LEU A 256 -21.36 -7.80 1.51
C LEU A 256 -21.99 -7.93 0.12
N ARG A 257 -21.23 -7.70 -0.97
CA ARG A 257 -21.79 -7.74 -2.33
C ARG A 257 -22.41 -9.11 -2.68
N ASN A 258 -21.94 -10.17 -2.03
CA ASN A 258 -22.48 -11.52 -2.18
C ASN A 258 -23.82 -11.73 -1.41
N ASN A 259 -24.19 -10.84 -0.49
CA ASN A 259 -25.34 -10.97 0.41
C ASN A 259 -26.40 -9.85 0.24
N ILE A 260 -26.48 -9.22 -0.94
CA ILE A 260 -27.45 -8.18 -1.38
C ILE A 260 -28.51 -7.69 -0.36
N SER A 261 -28.55 -6.35 -0.23
CA SER A 261 -29.67 -5.51 0.25
C SER A 261 -29.48 -4.88 1.63
N THR A 262 -28.69 -3.82 1.72
CA THR A 262 -28.93 -2.79 2.74
C THR A 262 -28.38 -1.45 2.26
N SER A 263 -29.30 -0.55 1.90
CA SER A 263 -29.02 0.83 1.53
C SER A 263 -28.69 1.65 2.79
N THR A 264 -27.50 1.47 3.34
CA THR A 264 -27.04 2.32 4.46
C THR A 264 -26.55 3.66 3.90
N THR A 265 -27.09 4.75 4.43
CA THR A 265 -26.89 6.12 3.96
C THR A 265 -25.45 6.58 4.18
N THR A 266 -24.82 7.10 3.13
CA THR A 266 -23.43 7.62 3.09
C THR A 266 -23.13 8.68 4.15
N MET A 267 -24.14 9.44 4.58
CA MET A 267 -24.04 10.45 5.64
C MET A 267 -23.69 9.86 7.02
N GLN A 268 -24.26 8.70 7.37
CA GLN A 268 -24.00 8.09 8.68
C GLN A 268 -22.58 7.50 8.74
N ALA A 269 -22.08 6.95 7.62
CA ALA A 269 -20.70 6.48 7.53
C ALA A 269 -19.67 7.63 7.66
N LEU A 270 -20.01 8.82 7.17
CA LEU A 270 -19.14 10.00 7.26
C LEU A 270 -19.00 10.47 8.71
N LEU A 271 -20.10 10.52 9.47
CA LEU A 271 -20.10 10.95 10.86
C LEU A 271 -19.34 9.94 11.76
N HIS A 272 -19.49 8.64 11.51
CA HIS A 272 -18.78 7.60 12.25
C HIS A 272 -17.30 7.48 11.89
N GLY A 273 -16.92 7.76 10.64
CA GLY A 273 -15.51 7.70 10.18
C GLY A 273 -14.61 8.80 10.76
N LEU A 274 -15.18 9.90 11.26
CA LEU A 274 -14.43 11.01 11.84
C LEU A 274 -14.00 10.77 13.30
N LEU A 275 -14.57 9.78 13.98
CA LEU A 275 -14.23 9.47 15.37
C LEU A 275 -13.26 8.26 15.43
N PRO A 276 -12.01 8.44 15.90
CA PRO A 276 -10.91 7.49 15.71
C PRO A 276 -11.05 6.14 16.42
N CYS A 277 -12.10 5.92 17.22
CA CYS A 277 -12.17 4.73 18.09
C CYS A 277 -13.53 4.00 18.10
N ARG A 278 -14.55 4.47 17.36
CA ARG A 278 -15.92 3.95 17.55
C ARG A 278 -16.71 3.66 16.27
N GLY A 279 -16.08 3.73 15.10
CA GLY A 279 -16.73 3.50 13.80
C GLY A 279 -16.11 2.41 12.93
N PHE A 280 -15.08 1.71 13.41
CA PHE A 280 -14.38 0.65 12.68
C PHE A 280 -14.83 -0.73 13.14
N ASP A 281 -16.13 -0.98 13.06
CA ASP A 281 -16.70 -2.26 13.44
C ASP A 281 -16.57 -3.25 12.27
N ASP A 282 -16.67 -4.56 12.55
CA ASP A 282 -16.69 -5.64 11.55
C ASP A 282 -17.86 -5.57 10.55
N SER A 283 -18.71 -4.55 10.72
CA SER A 283 -19.80 -4.22 9.81
C SER A 283 -19.33 -3.63 8.48
N PRO A 284 -20.16 -3.73 7.42
CA PRO A 284 -19.89 -3.08 6.13
C PRO A 284 -19.77 -1.55 6.21
N SER A 285 -20.47 -0.94 7.18
CA SER A 285 -20.34 0.50 7.46
C SER A 285 -18.92 0.87 7.88
N GLY A 286 -18.21 -0.01 8.61
CA GLY A 286 -16.80 0.20 8.95
C GLY A 286 -15.88 0.20 7.72
N GLY A 287 -16.21 -0.60 6.70
CA GLY A 287 -15.49 -0.59 5.43
C GLY A 287 -15.64 0.72 4.66
N ASN A 288 -16.86 1.24 4.57
CA ASN A 288 -17.12 2.55 3.95
C ASN A 288 -16.49 3.70 4.76
N ALA A 289 -16.57 3.64 6.10
CA ALA A 289 -15.95 4.61 6.99
C ALA A 289 -14.42 4.67 6.77
N SER A 290 -13.76 3.52 6.59
CA SER A 290 -12.33 3.47 6.24
C SER A 290 -12.01 4.19 4.94
N LEU A 291 -12.79 3.96 3.87
CA LEU A 291 -12.55 4.63 2.59
C LEU A 291 -12.79 6.15 2.66
N VAL A 292 -13.83 6.57 3.38
CA VAL A 292 -14.08 8.00 3.62
C VAL A 292 -12.92 8.60 4.42
N PHE A 293 -12.46 7.92 5.47
CA PHE A 293 -11.33 8.34 6.29
C PHE A 293 -10.04 8.48 5.47
N VAL A 294 -9.72 7.51 4.62
CA VAL A 294 -8.56 7.60 3.71
C VAL A 294 -8.70 8.79 2.78
N THR A 295 -9.88 9.02 2.21
CA THR A 295 -10.12 10.16 1.30
C THR A 295 -9.93 11.50 2.02
N LEU A 296 -10.51 11.64 3.21
CA LEU A 296 -10.45 12.87 4.00
C LEU A 296 -9.04 13.14 4.54
N SER A 297 -8.35 12.11 5.04
CA SER A 297 -6.97 12.25 5.52
C SER A 297 -5.98 12.54 4.38
N HIS A 298 -6.21 11.98 3.19
CA HIS A 298 -5.43 12.31 2.00
C HIS A 298 -5.67 13.75 1.55
N LEU A 299 -6.93 14.18 1.48
CA LEU A 299 -7.27 15.58 1.18
C LEU A 299 -6.65 16.53 2.21
N ALA A 300 -6.74 16.21 3.50
CA ALA A 300 -6.13 16.99 4.57
C ALA A 300 -4.61 17.09 4.39
N ALA A 301 -3.92 15.98 4.14
CA ALA A 301 -2.48 15.97 3.89
C ALA A 301 -2.09 16.86 2.70
N SER A 302 -2.85 16.82 1.61
CA SER A 302 -2.62 17.69 0.45
C SER A 302 -2.85 19.17 0.75
N LEU A 303 -3.90 19.51 1.52
CA LEU A 303 -4.21 20.90 1.89
C LEU A 303 -3.22 21.46 2.91
N VAL A 304 -2.64 20.63 3.76
CA VAL A 304 -1.61 21.03 4.74
C VAL A 304 -0.31 21.51 4.07
N LEU A 305 -0.11 21.22 2.79
CA LEU A 305 0.99 21.78 2.01
C LEU A 305 0.71 23.20 1.50
N ALA A 306 -0.55 23.68 1.51
CA ALA A 306 -0.91 25.01 1.03
C ALA A 306 -0.13 26.17 1.69
N PRO A 307 0.14 26.14 3.02
CA PRO A 307 0.95 27.17 3.67
C PRO A 307 2.35 27.33 3.08
N ASN A 308 2.92 26.31 2.41
CA ASN A 308 4.23 26.41 1.77
C ASN A 308 4.27 27.46 0.63
N ALA A 309 3.14 28.01 0.20
CA ALA A 309 3.10 29.13 -0.72
C ALA A 309 3.45 30.49 -0.07
N TYR A 310 3.50 30.56 1.26
CA TYR A 310 3.79 31.77 2.03
C TYR A 310 5.16 31.68 2.71
N GLU A 311 5.73 32.84 3.06
CA GLU A 311 6.95 32.93 3.85
C GLU A 311 6.83 32.12 5.15
N ASP A 312 7.87 31.36 5.48
CA ASP A 312 7.91 30.48 6.67
C ASP A 312 6.81 29.40 6.75
N GLY A 313 6.08 29.14 5.66
CA GLY A 313 5.03 28.13 5.57
C GLY A 313 5.45 26.72 6.01
N CYS A 314 6.73 26.37 5.83
CA CYS A 314 7.27 25.07 6.24
C CYS A 314 7.14 24.80 7.74
N LYS A 315 7.20 25.86 8.57
CA LYS A 315 7.10 25.75 10.04
C LYS A 315 5.72 25.29 10.49
N ILE A 316 4.70 25.48 9.64
CA ILE A 316 3.32 25.07 9.90
C ILE A 316 3.02 23.75 9.20
N SER A 317 3.39 23.62 7.91
CA SER A 317 3.03 22.46 7.09
C SER A 317 3.69 21.16 7.55
N LEU A 318 4.98 21.17 7.89
CA LEU A 318 5.72 19.98 8.32
C LEU A 318 5.18 19.36 9.62
N PRO A 319 5.03 20.09 10.74
CA PRO A 319 4.51 19.50 11.96
C PRO A 319 3.06 19.05 11.79
N LEU A 320 2.24 19.79 11.04
CA LEU A 320 0.86 19.42 10.79
C LEU A 320 0.75 18.14 9.93
N LEU A 321 1.62 17.98 8.93
CA LEU A 321 1.72 16.74 8.16
C LEU A 321 2.18 15.58 9.05
N GLY A 322 3.14 15.81 9.93
CA GLY A 322 3.58 14.83 10.94
C GLY A 322 2.43 14.39 11.88
N ILE A 323 1.59 15.33 12.32
CA ILE A 323 0.39 15.03 13.13
C ILE A 323 -0.57 14.15 12.33
N ILE A 324 -0.79 14.42 11.03
CA ILE A 324 -1.64 13.59 10.17
C ILE A 324 -1.07 12.17 10.03
N VAL A 325 0.24 12.03 9.82
CA VAL A 325 0.92 10.72 9.75
C VAL A 325 0.68 9.93 11.04
N LEU A 326 0.91 10.55 12.20
CA LEU A 326 0.70 9.91 13.50
C LEU A 326 -0.77 9.56 13.73
N TYR A 327 -1.70 10.42 13.33
CA TYR A 327 -3.13 10.19 13.45
C TYR A 327 -3.58 9.00 12.61
N VAL A 328 -3.20 8.96 11.33
CA VAL A 328 -3.50 7.83 10.42
C VAL A 328 -2.84 6.54 10.95
N GLY A 329 -1.61 6.61 11.45
CA GLY A 329 -0.92 5.48 12.07
C GLY A 329 -1.63 4.96 13.33
N SER A 330 -2.15 5.84 14.18
CA SER A 330 -2.95 5.46 15.35
C SER A 330 -4.24 4.75 14.96
N VAL A 331 -4.94 5.25 13.94
CA VAL A 331 -6.15 4.59 13.41
C VAL A 331 -5.80 3.23 12.82
N LEU A 332 -4.73 3.13 12.01
CA LEU A 332 -4.27 1.87 11.45
C LEU A 332 -3.93 0.85 12.55
N ARG A 333 -3.29 1.27 13.64
CA ARG A 333 -3.01 0.41 14.79
C ARG A 333 -4.29 -0.13 15.44
N GLY A 334 -5.32 0.70 15.59
CA GLY A 334 -6.62 0.27 16.11
C GLY A 334 -7.31 -0.75 15.22
N VAL A 335 -7.12 -0.62 13.90
CA VAL A 335 -7.70 -1.52 12.88
C VAL A 335 -6.87 -2.79 12.66
N TYR A 336 -5.58 -2.78 12.99
CA TYR A 336 -4.64 -3.88 12.72
C TYR A 336 -5.10 -5.24 13.26
N GLY A 337 -5.72 -5.25 14.45
CA GLY A 337 -6.25 -6.49 15.04
C GLY A 337 -7.34 -7.15 14.17
N TYR A 338 -8.01 -6.37 13.32
CA TYR A 338 -9.10 -6.80 12.45
C TYR A 338 -8.69 -7.01 10.98
N PHE A 339 -7.39 -6.98 10.67
CA PHE A 339 -6.88 -7.28 9.33
C PHE A 339 -6.90 -8.78 9.01
N LEU A 340 -6.86 -9.66 10.02
CA LEU A 340 -6.91 -11.09 9.78
C LEU A 340 -8.32 -11.51 9.32
N PRO A 341 -8.44 -12.30 8.23
CA PRO A 341 -9.69 -12.94 7.86
C PRO A 341 -10.31 -13.68 9.05
N GLU A 342 -11.64 -13.66 9.16
CA GLU A 342 -12.34 -14.33 10.26
C GLU A 342 -11.96 -15.80 10.38
N ASP A 343 -11.75 -16.50 9.26
CA ASP A 343 -11.36 -17.92 9.27
C ASP A 343 -9.99 -18.14 9.92
N GLN A 344 -9.03 -17.27 9.65
CA GLN A 344 -7.72 -17.33 10.29
C GLN A 344 -7.81 -16.95 11.77
N ARG A 345 -8.60 -15.92 12.10
CA ARG A 345 -8.84 -15.53 13.50
C ARG A 345 -9.49 -16.67 14.28
N ARG A 346 -10.51 -17.34 13.71
CA ARG A 346 -11.19 -18.49 14.31
C ARG A 346 -10.25 -19.68 14.47
N ARG A 347 -9.38 -19.96 13.50
CA ARG A 347 -8.36 -21.03 13.63
C ARG A 347 -7.38 -20.73 14.77
N ILE A 348 -6.89 -19.50 14.88
CA ILE A 348 -5.98 -19.09 15.97
C ILE A 348 -6.68 -19.20 17.33
N GLN A 349 -7.92 -18.72 17.44
CA GLN A 349 -8.71 -18.81 18.66
C GLN A 349 -9.05 -20.27 19.02
N GLY A 350 -9.37 -21.11 18.03
CA GLY A 350 -9.61 -22.54 18.23
C GLY A 350 -8.37 -23.29 18.72
N MET A 351 -7.19 -22.97 18.19
CA MET A 351 -5.92 -23.52 18.69
C MET A 351 -5.62 -23.09 20.13
N GLN A 352 -5.92 -21.83 20.49
CA GLN A 352 -5.74 -21.35 21.86
C GLN A 352 -6.69 -22.02 22.86
N LEU A 353 -7.93 -22.31 22.46
CA LEU A 353 -8.87 -23.06 23.31
C LEU A 353 -8.44 -24.51 23.48
N GLY A 354 -8.00 -25.18 22.41
CA GLY A 354 -7.51 -26.56 22.48
C GLY A 354 -6.26 -26.73 23.35
N LEU A 355 -5.32 -25.78 23.32
CA LEU A 355 -4.15 -25.78 24.22
C LEU A 355 -4.53 -25.64 25.69
N ARG A 356 -5.59 -24.88 25.98
CA ARG A 356 -6.07 -24.64 27.34
C ARG A 356 -6.75 -25.87 27.93
N ASP A 357 -7.46 -26.65 27.11
CA ASP A 357 -8.07 -27.92 27.53
C ASP A 357 -7.00 -28.99 27.82
N VAL A 358 -5.89 -29.01 27.07
CA VAL A 358 -4.76 -29.93 27.32
C VAL A 358 -4.03 -29.59 28.62
N GLU A 359 -3.83 -28.31 28.92
CA GLU A 359 -3.16 -27.85 30.14
C GLU A 359 -4.01 -28.15 31.39
N GLN A 360 -5.34 -28.09 31.29
CA GLN A 360 -6.25 -28.38 32.40
C GLN A 360 -6.38 -29.89 32.69
N SER A 361 -6.12 -30.74 31.69
CA SER A 361 -6.10 -32.20 31.84
C SER A 361 -4.87 -32.71 32.61
N HIS A 362 -3.77 -31.96 32.63
CA HIS A 362 -2.52 -32.36 33.30
C HIS A 362 -2.43 -32.00 34.79
N HIS A 363 -3.46 -31.37 35.37
CA HIS A 363 -3.43 -30.92 36.78
C HIS A 363 -4.29 -31.77 37.74
N VAL A 364 -4.64 -33.00 37.34
CA VAL A 364 -5.34 -33.97 38.20
C VAL A 364 -4.39 -35.12 38.54
N GLU A 365 -3.51 -34.91 39.53
CA GLU A 365 -2.91 -35.98 40.35
C GLU A 365 -2.73 -35.51 41.79
#